data_AF-A0A941UZM5-F1
#
_entry.id   AF-A0A941UZM5-F1
#
_cell.length_a   1.000
_cell.length_b   1.000
_cell.length_c   1.000
_cell.angle_alpha   90.00
_cell.angle_beta   90.00
_cell.angle_gamma   90.00
#
_symmetry.space_group_name_H-M   'P 1'
#
loop_
_entity.id
_entity.type
_entity.pdbx_description
1 polymer ?
#
loop_
_entity_poly.entity_id
_entity_poly.type
_entity_poly.pdbx_seq_one_letter_code
_entity_poly.pdbx_strand_id
1 'polypeptide(L)' 'MASNNVAQFAAELKMPADVLLAQLRKAGVEKDSASDPLTKEDKDKLLGHLRRAHGTTPEGEKKKITLTR' A
#
# COMPACT_ATOMS: atom_id res chain seq x y z
N MET A 1 7.48 -0.82 -22.76
CA MET A 1 6.39 -1.66 -22.23
C MET A 1 6.70 -1.91 -20.76
N ALA A 2 5.94 -1.29 -19.86
CA ALA A 2 6.24 -1.27 -18.43
C ALA A 2 5.62 -2.49 -17.75
N SER A 3 6.31 -3.63 -17.79
CA SER A 3 5.97 -4.84 -17.04
C SER A 3 6.21 -4.59 -15.55
N ASN A 4 5.32 -3.85 -14.90
CA ASN A 4 5.37 -3.55 -13.47
C ASN A 4 5.01 -4.83 -12.70
N ASN A 5 5.98 -5.67 -12.39
CA ASN A 5 5.76 -6.78 -11.46
C ASN A 5 5.80 -6.30 -10.01
N VAL A 6 5.33 -7.14 -9.09
CA VAL A 6 5.30 -6.85 -7.65
C VAL A 6 6.70 -6.48 -7.14
N ALA A 7 7.76 -7.15 -7.58
CA ALA A 7 9.14 -6.87 -7.16
C ALA A 7 9.61 -5.46 -7.56
N GLN A 8 9.38 -5.06 -8.81
CA GLN A 8 9.73 -3.72 -9.28
C GLN A 8 8.94 -2.65 -8.55
N PHE A 9 7.63 -2.86 -8.38
CA PHE A 9 6.79 -1.90 -7.66
C PHE A 9 7.17 -1.79 -6.18
N ALA A 10 7.53 -2.90 -5.54
CA ALA A 10 8.03 -2.89 -4.17
C ALA A 10 9.34 -2.11 -4.06
N ALA A 11 10.27 -2.30 -5.01
CA ALA A 11 11.53 -1.56 -5.06
C ALA A 11 11.31 -0.05 -5.27
N GLU A 12 10.36 0.34 -6.12
CA GLU A 12 9.96 1.75 -6.32
C GLU A 12 9.40 2.37 -5.05
N LEU A 13 8.55 1.63 -4.32
CA LEU A 13 8.01 2.04 -3.02
C LEU A 13 9.03 1.92 -1.87
N LYS A 14 10.26 1.48 -2.15
CA LYS A 14 11.33 1.20 -1.16
C LYS A 14 10.83 0.29 -0.03
N MET A 15 10.01 -0.70 -0.37
CA MET A 15 9.48 -1.67 0.58
C MET A 15 9.78 -3.10 0.11
N PRO A 16 9.86 -4.09 1.02
CA PRO A 16 10.04 -5.48 0.64
C PRO A 16 8.83 -6.02 -0.14
N ALA A 17 9.08 -6.89 -1.13
CA ALA A 17 8.03 -7.52 -1.92
C ALA A 17 7.06 -8.34 -1.06
N ASP A 18 7.55 -9.02 -0.01
CA ASP A 18 6.70 -9.70 0.98
C ASP A 18 5.68 -8.77 1.65
N VAL A 19 6.11 -7.57 2.04
CA VAL A 19 5.22 -6.60 2.66
C VAL A 19 4.18 -6.12 1.65
N LEU A 20 4.60 -5.85 0.41
CA LEU A 20 3.68 -5.46 -0.65
C LEU A 20 2.68 -6.57 -0.98
N LEU A 21 3.11 -7.84 -1.06
CA LEU A 21 2.23 -9.00 -1.26
C LEU A 21 1.18 -9.10 -0.15
N ALA A 22 1.57 -8.91 1.11
CA ALA A 22 0.63 -8.89 2.22
C ALA A 22 -0.39 -7.76 2.09
N GLN A 23 0.02 -6.57 1.64
CA GLN A 23 -0.90 -5.44 1.42
C GLN A 23 -1.83 -5.67 0.23
N LEU A 24 -1.33 -6.24 -0.86
CA LEU A 24 -2.12 -6.62 -2.02
C LEU A 24 -3.22 -7.62 -1.63
N ARG A 25 -2.85 -8.67 -0.87
CA ARG A 25 -3.82 -9.65 -0.35
C ARG A 25 -4.87 -9.00 0.53
N LYS A 26 -4.47 -8.09 1.44
CA LYS A 26 -5.41 -7.30 2.26
C LYS A 26 -6.32 -6.38 1.44
N ALA A 27 -5.87 -5.94 0.27
CA ALA A 27 -6.66 -5.15 -0.68
C ALA A 27 -7.61 -6.01 -1.54
N GLY A 28 -7.59 -7.34 -1.40
CA GLY A 28 -8.35 -8.26 -2.25
C GLY A 28 -7.67 -8.54 -3.59
N VAL A 29 -6.36 -8.32 -3.69
CA VAL A 29 -5.54 -8.65 -4.84
C VAL A 29 -4.71 -9.90 -4.50
N GLU A 30 -5.11 -11.03 -5.06
CA GLU A 30 -4.37 -12.28 -4.90
C GLU A 30 -3.16 -12.28 -5.83
N LYS A 31 -1.97 -12.12 -5.23
CA LYS A 31 -0.67 -12.35 -5.87
C LYS A 31 0.10 -13.35 -5.02
N ASP A 32 0.79 -14.26 -5.69
CA ASP A 32 1.52 -15.36 -5.07
C ASP A 32 3.01 -15.12 -5.06
N SER A 33 3.52 -14.35 -6.02
CA SER A 33 4.95 -14.16 -6.22
C SER A 33 5.31 -12.71 -6.52
N ALA A 34 6.52 -12.33 -6.13
CA ALA A 34 7.10 -11.02 -6.47
C ALA A 34 7.27 -10.84 -7.99
N SER A 35 7.33 -11.93 -8.75
CA SER A 35 7.38 -11.92 -10.21
C SER A 35 6.02 -11.71 -10.88
N ASP A 36 4.92 -11.75 -10.13
CA ASP A 36 3.59 -11.61 -10.70
C ASP A 36 3.39 -10.20 -11.27
N PRO A 37 2.75 -10.07 -12.45
CA PRO A 37 2.46 -8.79 -13.04
C PRO A 37 1.39 -8.04 -12.22
N LEU A 38 1.60 -6.74 -12.04
CA LEU A 38 0.72 -5.84 -11.32
C LEU A 38 -0.03 -4.98 -12.33
N THR A 39 -1.34 -5.19 -12.41
CA THR A 39 -2.20 -4.42 -13.32
C THR A 39 -2.54 -3.06 -12.72
N LYS A 40 -3.07 -2.15 -13.55
CA LYS A 40 -3.57 -0.86 -13.06
C LYS A 40 -4.66 -1.04 -12.00
N GLU A 41 -5.56 -2.00 -12.21
CA GLU A 41 -6.66 -2.29 -11.30
C GLU A 41 -6.16 -2.80 -9.94
N ASP A 42 -5.10 -3.62 -9.93
CA ASP A 42 -4.44 -4.08 -8.71
C ASP A 42 -3.83 -2.92 -7.91
N LYS A 43 -3.19 -1.97 -8.61
CA LYS A 43 -2.65 -0.74 -8.00
C LYS A 43 -3.75 0.12 -7.41
N ASP A 44 -4.87 0.29 -8.12
CA ASP A 44 -6.01 1.07 -7.64
C ASP A 44 -6.64 0.44 -6.39
N LYS A 45 -6.77 -0.89 -6.34
CA LYS A 45 -7.24 -1.62 -5.15
C LYS A 45 -6.29 -1.43 -3.97
N LEU A 46 -4.98 -1.57 -4.20
CA LEU A 46 -3.95 -1.31 -3.19
C LEU A 46 -3.99 0.13 -2.67
N LEU A 47 -4.04 1.13 -3.57
CA LEU A 47 -4.15 2.54 -3.19
C LEU A 47 -5.43 2.81 -2.41
N GLY A 48 -6.56 2.22 -2.82
CA GLY A 48 -7.81 2.27 -2.07
C GLY A 48 -7.71 1.65 -0.68
N HIS A 49 -7.03 0.50 -0.55
CA HIS A 49 -6.75 -0.13 0.73
C HIS A 49 -5.85 0.74 1.62
N LEU A 50 -4.72 1.24 1.10
CA LEU A 50 -3.82 2.13 1.81
C LEU A 50 -4.54 3.43 2.22
N ARG A 51 -5.32 4.03 1.33
CA ARG A 51 -6.14 5.21 1.65
C ARG A 51 -7.19 4.93 2.71
N ARG A 52 -7.78 3.73 2.78
CA ARG A 52 -8.72 3.36 3.86
C ARG A 52 -8.00 3.05 5.16
N ALA A 53 -6.89 2.31 5.09
CA ALA A 53 -6.04 1.98 6.23
C ALA A 53 -5.43 3.23 6.88
N HIS A 54 -5.09 4.24 6.08
CA HIS A 54 -4.65 5.56 6.53
C HIS A 54 -5.80 6.57 6.69
N GLY A 55 -6.98 6.28 6.15
CA GLY A 55 -8.13 7.20 6.04
C GLY A 55 -9.26 6.94 7.02
N THR A 56 -9.08 6.02 7.97
CA THR A 56 -9.84 6.04 9.23
C THR A 56 -9.14 6.91 10.28
N THR A 57 -8.76 8.12 9.87
CA THR A 57 -8.66 9.26 10.78
C THR A 57 -8.86 10.55 9.98
N PRO A 58 -10.11 10.94 9.67
CA PRO A 58 -10.38 12.36 9.61
C PRO A 58 -10.34 12.88 11.05
N GLU A 59 -9.49 13.87 11.31
CA GLU A 59 -9.45 14.66 12.54
C GLU A 59 -8.88 13.99 13.81
N GLY A 60 -7.58 14.17 14.05
CA GLY A 60 -6.96 13.70 15.28
C GLY A 60 -5.46 13.93 15.39
N GLU A 61 -5.05 15.19 15.32
CA GLU A 61 -3.92 15.73 16.09
C GLU A 61 -2.51 15.14 15.84
N LYS A 62 -1.70 15.85 15.05
CA LYS A 62 -0.69 16.80 15.58
C LYS A 62 0.32 16.10 16.49
N LYS A 63 1.59 16.23 16.10
CA LYS A 63 2.69 16.45 17.05
C LYS A 63 2.31 17.61 18.01
N LYS A 64 1.52 17.35 19.05
CA LYS A 64 1.28 18.26 20.17
C LYS A 64 1.75 17.58 21.45
N ILE A 65 3.04 17.71 21.66
CA ILE A 65 3.55 18.09 22.98
C ILE A 65 2.77 19.36 23.39
N THR A 66 2.23 19.37 24.61
CA THR A 66 1.52 20.45 25.35
C THR A 66 -0.02 20.51 25.31
N LEU A 67 -0.58 19.83 26.31
CA LEU A 67 -1.80 20.11 27.09
C LEU A 67 -1.64 21.45 27.84
N THR A 68 -2.59 22.41 27.72
CA THR A 68 -3.14 23.22 28.85
C THR A 68 -4.34 24.05 28.37
N ARG A 69 -5.42 23.91 29.15
CA ARG A 69 -6.71 24.62 29.32
C ARG A 69 -7.11 25.77 28.41
#